data_AF-A0A142VYV2-F1
#
_entry.id   AF-A0A142VYV2-F1
#
_cell.length_a   1.000
_cell.length_b   1.000
_cell.length_c   1.000
_cell.angle_alpha   90.00
_cell.angle_beta   90.00
_cell.angle_gamma   90.00
#
_symmetry.space_group_name_H-M   'P 1'
#
loop_
_entity.id
_entity.type
_entity.pdbx_description
1 polymer ?
#
loop_
_entity_poly.entity_id
_entity_poly.type
_entity_poly.pdbx_seq_one_letter_code
_entity_poly.pdbx_strand_id
1 'polypeptide(L)'
;MIFARVPVQHRRLLPDRRLSGPTPWVIAILMMLTLLAAAGGVGLARSADAIGEAIAGRVTVQIITANPVLRAQQAAALRRAAAAQPFVRSARAVDPAELQATLGQWFGTADGDDPVLRSLPMPALVDVDFVGEDRSGHMGQLRALVAREAPGARVIPHADWLGPVARLIRSLAWIAGGLVILMTLASAAVVIMTARAALGTHYATIEMLHLIGATDQQIARLFQRRITIDTAYGVALGTAVAAAILLLIGWQWSRVTSGLAATASLGPIGWALLLALPLLAIALAALTARQTLLAALKKIL
;
A
#
# COMPACT_ATOMS: atom_id res chain seq x y z
N MET A 1 58.93 16.73 48.74
CA MET A 1 57.82 17.67 48.44
C MET A 1 57.21 17.27 47.10
N ILE A 2 56.47 16.17 47.03
CA ILE A 2 55.00 16.08 46.93
C ILE A 2 54.43 17.03 45.86
N PHE A 3 54.42 16.56 44.62
CA PHE A 3 53.57 17.09 43.56
C PHE A 3 52.11 16.74 43.90
N ALA A 4 51.31 17.75 44.22
CA ALA A 4 49.87 17.61 44.35
C ALA A 4 49.27 17.28 42.96
N ARG A 5 49.09 15.99 42.68
CA ARG A 5 48.27 15.53 41.56
C ARG A 5 46.82 15.86 41.90
N VAL A 6 46.30 16.92 41.30
CA VAL A 6 44.86 17.23 41.30
C VAL A 6 44.13 16.01 40.70
N PRO A 7 43.20 15.36 41.41
CA PRO A 7 42.44 14.26 40.86
C PRO A 7 41.50 14.78 39.78
N VAL A 8 41.74 14.36 38.54
CA VAL A 8 40.83 14.52 37.40
C VAL A 8 39.54 13.70 37.63
N GLN A 9 38.65 14.21 38.46
CA GLN A 9 37.33 13.60 38.73
C GLN A 9 36.13 14.43 38.22
N HIS A 10 36.35 15.58 37.57
CA HIS A 10 35.25 16.48 37.18
C HIS A 10 34.81 16.39 35.71
N ARG A 11 35.07 15.28 35.01
CA ARG A 11 34.58 15.08 33.62
C ARG A 11 33.19 14.42 33.52
N ARG A 12 32.46 14.26 34.63
CA ARG A 12 31.10 13.67 34.68
C ARG A 12 29.97 14.70 34.80
N LEU A 13 30.13 15.90 34.21
CA LEU A 13 29.05 16.91 34.13
C LEU A 13 28.35 16.96 32.78
N LEU A 14 28.76 16.12 31.82
CA LEU A 14 27.98 15.90 30.61
C LEU A 14 26.95 14.80 30.92
N PRO A 15 25.64 15.03 30.68
CA PRO A 15 24.67 13.96 30.71
C PRO A 15 25.17 12.89 29.74
N ASP A 16 25.48 11.71 30.28
CA ASP A 16 25.89 10.55 29.52
C ASP A 16 25.01 10.47 28.27
N ARG A 17 25.65 10.39 27.09
CA ARG A 17 25.03 9.98 25.81
C ARG A 17 24.53 8.54 25.94
N ARG A 18 23.58 8.26 26.83
CA ARG A 18 22.95 6.96 26.93
C ARG A 18 21.90 6.90 25.82
N LEU A 19 22.39 6.47 24.66
CA LEU A 19 21.63 5.76 23.63
C LEU A 19 20.97 4.47 24.19
N SER A 20 21.18 4.15 25.47
CA SER A 20 20.59 3.01 26.20
C SER A 20 19.26 3.31 26.89
N GLY A 21 18.63 4.46 26.61
CA GLY A 21 17.24 4.67 27.02
C GLY A 21 16.29 3.75 26.23
N PRO A 22 15.20 3.23 26.83
CA PRO A 22 14.23 2.41 26.10
C PRO A 22 13.46 3.17 25.01
N THR A 23 13.48 4.50 25.03
CA THR A 23 12.66 5.37 24.17
C THR A 23 13.02 5.32 22.68
N PRO A 24 14.29 5.43 22.23
CA PRO A 24 14.63 5.28 20.82
C PRO A 24 14.29 3.88 20.27
N TRP A 25 14.36 2.83 21.08
CA TRP A 25 13.97 1.47 20.68
C TRP A 25 12.45 1.36 20.43
N VAL A 26 11.63 1.93 21.32
CA VAL A 26 10.17 1.98 21.14
C VAL A 26 9.81 2.76 19.88
N ILE A 27 10.44 3.91 19.66
CA ILE A 27 10.24 4.73 18.45
C ILE A 27 10.64 3.94 17.20
N ALA A 28 11.75 3.20 17.23
CA ALA A 28 12.18 2.37 16.11
C ALA A 28 11.15 1.28 15.76
N ILE A 29 10.63 0.57 16.77
CA ILE A 29 9.61 -0.46 16.57
C ILE A 29 8.33 0.15 16.01
N LEU A 30 7.85 1.27 16.60
CA LEU A 30 6.65 1.94 16.11
C LEU A 30 6.81 2.44 14.67
N MET A 31 7.94 3.07 14.34
CA MET A 31 8.23 3.52 12.98
C MET A 31 8.30 2.35 12.00
N MET A 32 8.99 1.27 12.36
CA MET A 32 9.06 0.06 11.55
C MET A 32 7.66 -0.49 11.24
N LEU A 33 6.84 -0.71 12.29
CA LEU A 33 5.48 -1.23 12.13
C LEU A 33 4.59 -0.27 11.33
N THR A 34 4.74 1.04 11.51
CA THR A 34 4.01 2.05 10.74
C THR A 34 4.35 1.96 9.26
N LEU A 35 5.63 1.80 8.90
CA LEU A 35 6.07 1.68 7.50
C LEU A 35 5.62 0.36 6.87
N LEU A 36 5.67 -0.75 7.60
CA LEU A 36 5.14 -2.04 7.13
C LEU A 36 3.63 -1.95 6.88
N ALA A 37 2.88 -1.37 7.81
CA ALA A 37 1.43 -1.17 7.67
C ALA A 37 1.11 -0.26 6.48
N ALA A 38 1.86 0.84 6.29
CA ALA A 38 1.69 1.74 5.16
C ALA A 38 1.99 1.05 3.83
N ALA A 39 3.11 0.33 3.73
CA ALA A 39 3.46 -0.43 2.52
C ALA A 39 2.41 -1.51 2.20
N GLY A 40 1.99 -2.28 3.21
CA GLY A 40 0.93 -3.29 3.06
C GLY A 40 -0.40 -2.67 2.64
N GLY A 41 -0.81 -1.57 3.25
CA GLY A 41 -2.03 -0.84 2.91
C GLY A 41 -2.03 -0.32 1.47
N VAL A 42 -0.94 0.30 1.03
CA VAL A 42 -0.78 0.75 -0.36
C VAL A 42 -0.77 -0.44 -1.33
N GLY A 43 -0.08 -1.53 -0.99
CA GLY A 43 -0.04 -2.75 -1.81
C GLY A 43 -1.41 -3.42 -1.95
N LEU A 44 -2.19 -3.47 -0.86
CA LEU A 44 -3.57 -3.96 -0.87
C LEU A 44 -4.48 -3.05 -1.70
N ALA A 45 -4.40 -1.74 -1.50
CA ALA A 45 -5.17 -0.78 -2.27
C ALA A 45 -4.93 -0.98 -3.77
N ARG A 46 -3.68 -1.03 -4.21
CA ARG A 46 -3.39 -1.24 -5.64
C ARG A 46 -3.76 -2.60 -6.16
N SER A 47 -3.62 -3.65 -5.37
CA SER A 47 -4.10 -4.98 -5.75
C SER A 47 -5.62 -4.94 -6.01
N ALA A 48 -6.38 -4.26 -5.16
CA ALA A 48 -7.81 -4.08 -5.37
C ALA A 48 -8.13 -3.23 -6.62
N ASP A 49 -7.30 -2.23 -6.98
CA ASP A 49 -7.47 -1.45 -8.21
C ASP A 49 -7.16 -2.29 -9.43
N ALA A 50 -6.03 -3.01 -9.42
CA ALA A 50 -5.61 -3.88 -10.51
C ALA A 50 -6.62 -5.00 -10.77
N ILE A 51 -7.17 -5.61 -9.71
CA ILE A 51 -8.27 -6.59 -9.81
C ILE A 51 -9.50 -5.90 -10.40
N GLY A 52 -9.90 -4.74 -9.87
CA GLY A 52 -11.01 -3.96 -10.39
C GLY A 52 -10.88 -3.64 -11.88
N GLU A 53 -9.71 -3.19 -12.33
CA GLU A 53 -9.41 -2.89 -13.74
C GLU A 53 -9.39 -4.13 -14.62
N ALA A 54 -8.75 -5.21 -14.18
CA ALA A 54 -8.64 -6.46 -14.93
C ALA A 54 -10.02 -7.09 -15.19
N ILE A 55 -10.96 -6.94 -14.27
CA ILE A 55 -12.30 -7.50 -14.39
C ILE A 55 -13.25 -6.52 -15.09
N ALA A 56 -13.17 -5.22 -14.77
CA ALA A 56 -14.09 -4.24 -15.34
C ALA A 56 -13.81 -3.92 -16.81
N GLY A 57 -12.61 -4.25 -17.31
CA GLY A 57 -12.25 -4.09 -18.70
C GLY A 57 -12.80 -5.17 -19.63
N ARG A 58 -13.06 -6.39 -19.13
CA ARG A 58 -13.34 -7.55 -19.99
C ARG A 58 -14.79 -7.98 -19.93
N VAL A 59 -15.44 -8.02 -21.08
CA VAL A 59 -16.81 -8.50 -21.24
C VAL A 59 -16.87 -9.55 -22.32
N THR A 60 -17.51 -10.68 -22.00
CA THR A 60 -17.72 -11.75 -22.97
C THR A 60 -19.14 -11.69 -23.48
N VAL A 61 -19.28 -11.60 -24.80
CA VAL A 61 -20.56 -11.73 -25.48
C VAL A 61 -20.72 -13.18 -25.93
N GLN A 62 -21.74 -13.84 -25.41
CA GLN A 62 -22.09 -15.22 -25.72
C GLN A 62 -23.20 -15.25 -26.77
N ILE A 63 -22.92 -15.84 -27.93
CA ILE A 63 -23.88 -15.99 -29.03
C ILE A 63 -24.43 -17.41 -29.02
N ILE A 64 -25.72 -17.54 -28.67
CA ILE A 64 -26.45 -18.81 -28.58
C ILE A 64 -27.40 -18.90 -29.78
N THR A 65 -26.86 -19.30 -30.93
CA THR A 65 -27.63 -19.50 -32.17
C THR A 65 -27.60 -20.98 -32.54
N ALA A 66 -28.74 -21.60 -32.83
CA ALA A 66 -28.83 -23.05 -33.11
C ALA A 66 -28.01 -23.46 -34.34
N ASN A 67 -28.00 -22.64 -35.39
CA ASN A 67 -27.23 -22.88 -36.61
C ASN A 67 -25.75 -22.48 -36.43
N PRO A 68 -24.78 -23.40 -36.61
CA PRO A 68 -23.36 -23.15 -36.38
C PRO A 68 -22.74 -22.16 -37.39
N VAL A 69 -23.20 -22.15 -38.65
CA VAL A 69 -22.70 -21.24 -39.69
C VAL A 69 -23.14 -19.81 -39.40
N LEU A 70 -24.41 -19.61 -39.05
CA LEU A 70 -24.94 -18.30 -38.66
C LEU A 70 -24.28 -17.79 -37.37
N ARG A 71 -24.03 -18.68 -36.40
CA ARG A 71 -23.33 -18.33 -35.14
C ARG A 71 -21.92 -17.80 -35.40
N ALA A 72 -21.16 -18.47 -36.27
CA ALA A 72 -19.81 -18.05 -36.63
C ALA A 72 -19.79 -16.72 -37.41
N GLN A 73 -20.75 -16.52 -38.33
CA GLN A 73 -20.91 -15.26 -39.06
C GLN A 73 -21.26 -14.10 -38.12
N GLN A 74 -22.20 -14.31 -37.19
CA GLN A 74 -22.58 -13.32 -36.17
C GLN A 74 -21.40 -12.98 -35.25
N ALA A 75 -20.61 -13.97 -34.81
CA ALA A 75 -19.40 -13.73 -34.00
C ALA A 75 -18.36 -12.90 -34.77
N ALA A 76 -18.14 -13.20 -36.05
CA ALA A 76 -17.20 -12.47 -36.89
C ALA A 76 -17.69 -11.06 -37.25
N ALA A 77 -19.00 -10.86 -37.42
CA ALA A 77 -19.61 -9.55 -37.62
C ALA A 77 -19.50 -8.70 -36.35
N LEU A 78 -19.89 -9.24 -35.19
CA LEU A 78 -19.80 -8.58 -33.90
C LEU A 78 -18.35 -8.21 -33.55
N ARG A 79 -17.38 -9.11 -33.78
CA ARG A 79 -15.96 -8.83 -33.55
C ARG A 79 -15.47 -7.63 -34.37
N ARG A 80 -15.83 -7.56 -35.65
CA ARG A 80 -15.45 -6.45 -36.54
C ARG A 80 -16.12 -5.15 -36.12
N ALA A 81 -17.42 -5.21 -35.84
CA ALA A 81 -18.19 -4.06 -35.40
C ALA A 81 -17.69 -3.51 -34.05
N ALA A 82 -17.35 -4.39 -33.11
CA ALA A 82 -16.78 -4.01 -31.81
C ALA A 82 -15.36 -3.44 -31.96
N ALA A 83 -14.49 -4.05 -32.77
CA ALA A 83 -13.14 -3.54 -33.02
C ALA A 83 -13.11 -2.16 -33.70
N ALA A 84 -14.16 -1.80 -34.43
CA ALA A 84 -14.30 -0.48 -35.06
C ALA A 84 -14.74 0.62 -34.08
N GLN A 85 -15.12 0.27 -32.85
CA GLN A 85 -15.58 1.24 -31.86
C GLN A 85 -14.41 1.88 -31.11
N PRO A 86 -14.42 3.20 -30.88
CA PRO A 86 -13.34 3.91 -30.20
C PRO A 86 -13.20 3.53 -28.71
N PHE A 87 -14.24 2.95 -28.12
CA PHE A 87 -14.27 2.50 -26.73
C PHE A 87 -13.78 1.06 -26.53
N VAL A 88 -13.36 0.36 -27.59
CA VAL A 88 -12.89 -1.04 -27.54
C VAL A 88 -11.38 -1.10 -27.78
N ARG A 89 -10.64 -1.69 -26.84
CA ARG A 89 -9.19 -1.89 -26.89
C ARG A 89 -8.87 -3.09 -27.79
N SER A 90 -9.60 -4.18 -27.59
CA SER A 90 -9.45 -5.43 -28.33
C SER A 90 -10.77 -6.17 -28.35
N ALA A 91 -11.09 -6.77 -29.50
CA ALA A 91 -12.19 -7.71 -29.64
C ALA A 91 -11.65 -9.02 -30.23
N ARG A 92 -11.72 -10.11 -29.46
CA ARG A 92 -11.24 -11.43 -29.85
C ARG A 92 -12.40 -12.42 -29.84
N ALA A 93 -12.53 -13.20 -30.92
CA ALA A 93 -13.39 -14.38 -30.90
C ALA A 93 -12.59 -15.55 -30.32
N VAL A 94 -13.15 -16.25 -29.34
CA VAL A 94 -12.52 -17.43 -28.73
C VAL A 94 -12.65 -18.61 -29.69
N ASP A 95 -11.55 -19.32 -29.94
CA ASP A 95 -11.54 -20.49 -30.82
C ASP A 95 -12.27 -21.66 -30.13
N PRO A 96 -13.21 -22.34 -30.82
CA PRO A 96 -13.83 -23.57 -30.33
C PRO A 96 -12.82 -24.63 -29.86
N ALA A 97 -11.64 -24.72 -30.47
CA ALA A 97 -10.61 -25.67 -30.08
C ALA A 97 -9.95 -25.32 -28.72
N GLU A 98 -9.75 -24.02 -28.45
CA GLU A 98 -9.21 -23.53 -27.18
C GLU A 98 -10.19 -23.79 -26.02
N LEU A 99 -11.50 -23.64 -26.29
CA LEU A 99 -12.56 -24.02 -25.36
C LEU A 99 -12.56 -25.52 -25.07
N GLN A 100 -12.41 -26.38 -26.09
CA GLN A 100 -12.36 -27.84 -25.89
C GLN A 100 -11.11 -28.26 -25.10
N ALA A 101 -9.96 -27.66 -25.36
CA ALA A 101 -8.73 -27.94 -24.60
C ALA A 101 -8.89 -27.55 -23.12
N THR A 102 -9.49 -26.38 -22.86
CA THR A 102 -9.78 -25.94 -21.49
C THR A 102 -10.73 -26.92 -20.79
N LEU A 103 -11.80 -27.36 -21.46
CA LEU A 103 -12.73 -28.35 -20.91
C LEU A 103 -12.04 -29.69 -20.66
N GLY A 104 -11.22 -30.19 -21.60
CA GLY A 104 -10.48 -31.45 -21.46
C GLY A 104 -9.59 -31.49 -20.21
N GLN A 105 -8.99 -30.35 -19.83
CA GLN A 105 -8.18 -30.25 -18.61
C GLN A 105 -9.00 -30.45 -17.31
N TRP A 106 -10.26 -29.99 -17.27
CA TRP A 106 -11.13 -30.18 -16.11
C TRP A 106 -11.84 -31.54 -16.12
N PHE A 107 -12.12 -32.10 -17.30
CA PHE A 107 -12.78 -33.39 -17.46
C PHE A 107 -11.83 -34.59 -17.53
N GLY A 108 -10.52 -34.37 -17.43
CA GLY A 108 -9.51 -35.43 -17.38
C GLY A 108 -9.28 -36.15 -18.71
N THR A 109 -9.81 -35.62 -19.82
CA THR A 109 -9.58 -36.14 -21.17
C THR A 109 -8.37 -35.43 -21.76
N ALA A 110 -7.21 -36.05 -21.59
CA ALA A 110 -5.89 -35.47 -21.88
C ALA A 110 -5.68 -34.99 -23.33
N ASP A 111 -6.52 -35.39 -24.28
CA ASP A 111 -6.35 -35.09 -25.71
C ASP A 111 -7.51 -34.32 -26.37
N GLY A 112 -8.53 -33.87 -25.63
CA GLY A 112 -9.65 -33.10 -26.22
C GLY A 112 -10.44 -33.85 -27.30
N ASP A 113 -10.19 -35.15 -27.49
CA ASP A 113 -10.72 -36.01 -28.56
C ASP A 113 -11.90 -36.88 -28.06
N ASP A 114 -12.68 -36.35 -27.11
CA ASP A 114 -13.86 -37.06 -26.62
C ASP A 114 -15.06 -36.78 -27.56
N PRO A 115 -15.63 -37.79 -28.24
CA PRO A 115 -16.74 -37.58 -29.19
C PRO A 115 -17.97 -36.93 -28.55
N VAL A 116 -18.14 -37.07 -27.23
CA VAL A 116 -19.21 -36.40 -26.47
C VAL A 116 -18.98 -34.88 -26.43
N LEU A 117 -17.73 -34.42 -26.20
CA LEU A 117 -17.36 -33.00 -26.17
C LEU A 117 -17.50 -32.32 -27.53
N ARG A 118 -17.26 -33.03 -28.63
CA ARG A 118 -17.47 -32.53 -30.01
C ARG A 118 -18.94 -32.41 -30.41
N SER A 119 -19.81 -33.22 -29.81
CA SER A 119 -21.25 -33.24 -30.12
C SER A 119 -22.04 -32.14 -29.40
N LEU A 120 -21.42 -31.48 -28.41
CA LEU A 120 -22.05 -30.40 -27.66
C LEU A 120 -22.16 -29.12 -28.52
N PRO A 121 -23.35 -28.50 -28.64
CA PRO A 121 -23.52 -27.23 -29.32
C PRO A 121 -22.84 -26.11 -28.50
N MET A 122 -21.57 -25.84 -28.80
CA MET A 122 -20.81 -24.82 -28.09
C MET A 122 -21.21 -23.40 -28.57
N PRO A 123 -21.48 -22.47 -27.64
CA PRO A 123 -21.77 -21.09 -27.98
C PRO A 123 -20.50 -20.42 -28.52
N ALA A 124 -20.67 -19.43 -29.41
CA ALA A 124 -19.53 -18.61 -29.83
C ALA A 124 -19.33 -17.50 -28.80
N LEU A 125 -18.09 -17.31 -28.35
CA LEU A 125 -17.72 -16.30 -27.36
C LEU A 125 -16.88 -15.22 -28.05
N VAL A 126 -17.23 -13.96 -27.79
CA VAL A 126 -16.45 -12.80 -28.22
C VAL A 126 -16.05 -12.01 -26.97
N ASP A 127 -14.76 -12.00 -26.66
CA ASP A 127 -14.20 -11.20 -25.57
C ASP A 127 -13.91 -9.79 -26.07
N VAL A 128 -14.45 -8.81 -25.38
CA VAL A 128 -14.32 -7.38 -25.66
C VAL A 128 -13.65 -6.72 -24.47
N ASP A 129 -12.50 -6.09 -24.71
CA ASP A 129 -11.82 -5.26 -23.73
C ASP A 129 -12.16 -3.79 -23.97
N PHE A 130 -12.62 -3.07 -22.94
CA PHE A 130 -12.97 -1.65 -23.02
C PHE A 130 -11.78 -0.71 -22.79
N VAL A 131 -11.87 0.50 -23.36
CA VAL A 131 -10.97 1.65 -23.14
C VAL A 131 -11.67 2.68 -22.25
N GLY A 132 -10.94 3.24 -21.28
CA GLY A 132 -11.40 4.39 -20.49
C GLY A 132 -12.25 4.07 -19.26
N GLU A 133 -12.60 5.11 -18.51
CA GLU A 133 -13.30 5.00 -17.22
C GLU A 133 -14.84 5.09 -17.34
N ASP A 134 -15.38 5.61 -18.46
CA ASP A 134 -16.83 5.75 -18.70
C ASP A 134 -17.51 4.44 -19.13
N ARG A 135 -17.54 3.48 -18.21
CA ARG A 135 -17.96 2.09 -18.49
C ARG A 135 -19.47 1.90 -18.58
N SER A 136 -20.26 2.65 -17.82
CA SER A 136 -21.72 2.53 -17.87
C SER A 136 -22.25 2.96 -19.23
N GLY A 137 -21.68 4.03 -19.80
CA GLY A 137 -21.93 4.47 -21.17
C GLY A 137 -21.50 3.42 -22.21
N HIS A 138 -20.26 2.93 -22.11
CA HIS A 138 -19.73 1.93 -23.05
C HIS A 138 -20.49 0.60 -23.02
N MET A 139 -20.97 0.15 -21.85
CA MET A 139 -21.81 -1.04 -21.73
C MET A 139 -23.18 -0.87 -22.40
N GLY A 140 -23.79 0.32 -22.30
CA GLY A 140 -25.02 0.64 -23.02
C GLY A 140 -24.83 0.59 -24.53
N GLN A 141 -23.73 1.17 -25.03
CA GLN A 141 -23.37 1.16 -26.44
C GLN A 141 -23.06 -0.26 -26.96
N LEU A 142 -22.34 -1.08 -26.18
CA LEU A 142 -22.08 -2.48 -26.54
C LEU A 142 -23.38 -3.29 -26.59
N ARG A 143 -24.29 -3.12 -25.62
CA ARG A 143 -25.60 -3.80 -25.65
C ARG A 143 -26.42 -3.42 -26.89
N ALA A 144 -26.41 -2.16 -27.28
CA ALA A 144 -27.08 -1.69 -28.50
C ALA A 144 -26.43 -2.28 -29.77
N LEU A 145 -25.11 -2.40 -29.80
CA LEU A 145 -24.37 -3.02 -30.91
C LEU A 145 -24.67 -4.52 -31.01
N VAL A 146 -24.64 -5.23 -29.89
CA VAL A 146 -24.95 -6.66 -29.80
C VAL A 146 -26.38 -6.95 -30.24
N ALA A 147 -27.35 -6.11 -29.83
CA ALA A 147 -28.75 -6.26 -30.25
C ALA A 147 -28.95 -6.11 -31.77
N ARG A 148 -28.09 -5.34 -32.46
CA ARG A 148 -28.14 -5.16 -33.92
C ARG A 148 -27.48 -6.30 -34.69
N GLU A 149 -26.29 -6.71 -34.26
CA GLU A 149 -25.45 -7.68 -35.00
C GLU A 149 -25.76 -9.14 -34.66
N ALA A 150 -26.18 -9.42 -33.42
CA ALA A 150 -26.42 -10.77 -32.93
C ALA A 150 -27.69 -10.83 -32.05
N PRO A 151 -28.89 -10.78 -32.68
CA PRO A 151 -30.15 -10.89 -31.95
C PRO A 151 -30.23 -12.25 -31.22
N GLY A 152 -30.30 -12.21 -29.88
CA GLY A 152 -30.28 -13.40 -29.02
C GLY A 152 -28.96 -13.64 -28.27
N ALA A 153 -27.91 -12.84 -28.52
CA ALA A 153 -26.67 -12.92 -27.77
C ALA A 153 -26.81 -12.38 -26.34
N ARG A 154 -26.19 -13.05 -25.37
CA ARG A 154 -26.12 -12.64 -23.97
C ARG A 154 -24.80 -11.97 -23.68
N VAL A 155 -24.85 -10.78 -23.11
CA VAL A 155 -23.66 -10.08 -22.62
C VAL A 155 -23.44 -10.52 -21.17
N ILE A 156 -22.31 -11.17 -20.88
CA ILE A 156 -21.95 -11.64 -19.54
C ILE A 156 -20.86 -10.70 -19.00
N PRO A 157 -21.21 -9.79 -18.06
CA PRO A 157 -20.21 -9.00 -17.37
C PRO A 157 -19.43 -9.91 -16.43
N HIS A 158 -18.09 -9.90 -16.52
CA HIS A 158 -17.25 -10.64 -15.57
C HIS A 158 -17.14 -9.92 -14.21
N ALA A 159 -17.58 -8.66 -14.14
CA ALA A 159 -17.48 -7.77 -13.00
C ALA A 159 -18.19 -8.25 -11.72
N ASP A 160 -19.29 -9.00 -11.84
CA ASP A 160 -20.20 -9.19 -10.71
C ASP A 160 -19.68 -10.19 -9.66
N TRP A 161 -18.86 -11.18 -10.07
CA TRP A 161 -18.44 -12.25 -9.15
C TRP A 161 -17.24 -11.88 -8.26
N LEU A 162 -16.31 -11.05 -8.77
CA LEU A 162 -15.07 -10.68 -8.05
C LEU A 162 -15.10 -9.26 -7.46
N GLY A 163 -16.10 -8.46 -7.79
CA GLY A 163 -16.34 -7.16 -7.16
C GLY A 163 -16.36 -7.20 -5.62
N PRO A 164 -17.01 -8.19 -4.97
CA PRO A 164 -16.96 -8.35 -3.51
C PRO A 164 -15.54 -8.56 -2.97
N VAL A 165 -14.70 -9.33 -3.67
CA VAL A 165 -13.31 -9.60 -3.26
C VAL A 165 -12.46 -8.32 -3.33
N ALA A 166 -12.59 -7.54 -4.40
CA ALA A 166 -11.91 -6.25 -4.52
C ALA A 166 -12.32 -5.29 -3.40
N ARG A 167 -13.61 -5.28 -3.02
CA ARG A 167 -14.11 -4.48 -1.87
C ARG A 167 -13.54 -4.95 -0.53
N LEU A 168 -13.39 -6.26 -0.32
CA LEU A 168 -12.76 -6.81 0.89
C LEU A 168 -11.28 -6.45 0.98
N ILE A 169 -10.53 -6.55 -0.13
CA ILE A 169 -9.12 -6.14 -0.16
C ILE A 169 -9.01 -4.63 0.11
N ARG A 170 -9.94 -3.82 -0.44
CA ARG A 170 -10.01 -2.39 -0.15
C ARG A 170 -10.31 -2.08 1.31
N SER A 171 -11.24 -2.79 1.95
CA SER A 171 -11.52 -2.57 3.37
C SER A 171 -10.30 -2.90 4.24
N LEU A 172 -9.53 -3.93 3.87
CA LEU A 172 -8.27 -4.24 4.53
C LEU A 172 -7.21 -3.13 4.36
N ALA A 173 -7.17 -2.48 3.19
CA ALA A 173 -6.33 -1.29 2.98
C ALA A 173 -6.74 -0.12 3.88
N TRP A 174 -8.04 0.10 4.10
CA TRP A 174 -8.54 1.11 5.06
C TRP A 174 -8.15 0.79 6.50
N ILE A 175 -8.22 -0.49 6.90
CA ILE A 175 -7.76 -0.93 8.24
C ILE A 175 -6.27 -0.63 8.40
N ALA A 176 -5.46 -0.93 7.39
CA ALA A 176 -4.02 -0.60 7.40
C ALA A 176 -3.79 0.91 7.53
N GLY A 177 -4.57 1.74 6.82
CA GLY A 177 -4.55 3.20 6.98
C GLY A 177 -4.90 3.66 8.39
N GLY A 178 -5.92 3.06 9.01
CA GLY A 178 -6.28 3.30 10.41
C GLY A 178 -5.16 2.93 11.37
N LEU A 179 -4.47 1.80 11.13
CA LEU A 179 -3.33 1.37 11.93
C LEU A 179 -2.16 2.36 11.84
N VAL A 180 -1.86 2.88 10.65
CA VAL A 180 -0.83 3.91 10.44
C VAL A 180 -1.13 5.17 11.25
N ILE A 181 -2.39 5.65 11.22
CA ILE A 181 -2.82 6.80 12.00
C ILE A 181 -2.65 6.52 13.50
N LEU A 182 -3.11 5.36 13.96
CA LEU A 182 -3.00 4.95 15.36
C LEU A 182 -1.55 4.87 15.83
N MET A 183 -0.66 4.28 15.04
CA MET A 183 0.76 4.16 15.37
C MET A 183 1.47 5.52 15.37
N THR A 184 1.07 6.43 14.49
CA THR A 184 1.58 7.81 14.45
C THR A 184 1.19 8.56 15.73
N LEU A 185 -0.06 8.44 16.15
CA LEU A 185 -0.55 9.02 17.41
C LEU A 185 0.15 8.41 18.62
N ALA A 186 0.32 7.09 18.64
CA ALA A 186 1.06 6.40 19.70
C ALA A 186 2.51 6.88 19.79
N SER A 187 3.17 7.06 18.65
CA SER A 187 4.54 7.59 18.59
C SER A 187 4.62 9.01 19.16
N ALA A 188 3.67 9.88 18.80
CA ALA A 188 3.59 11.23 19.36
C ALA A 188 3.39 11.21 20.88
N ALA A 189 2.51 10.33 21.38
CA ALA A 189 2.28 10.16 22.82
C ALA A 189 3.55 9.70 23.57
N VAL A 190 4.30 8.75 23.01
CA VAL A 190 5.59 8.29 23.57
C VAL A 190 6.59 9.44 23.64
N VAL A 191 6.69 10.26 22.60
CA VAL A 191 7.58 11.44 22.60
C VAL A 191 7.17 12.44 23.69
N ILE A 192 5.87 12.72 23.85
CA ILE A 192 5.36 13.60 24.91
C ILE A 192 5.70 13.05 26.29
N MET A 193 5.44 11.76 26.53
CA MET A 193 5.75 11.12 27.82
C MET A 193 7.25 11.15 28.11
N THR A 194 8.07 10.91 27.09
CA THR A 194 9.53 10.96 27.20
C THR A 194 10.01 12.37 27.54
N ALA A 195 9.48 13.40 26.88
CA ALA A 195 9.81 14.79 27.15
C ALA A 195 9.41 15.19 28.59
N ARG A 196 8.20 14.80 29.03
CA ARG A 196 7.72 15.06 30.39
C ARG A 196 8.54 14.35 31.45
N ALA A 197 8.89 13.08 31.21
CA ALA A 197 9.75 12.31 32.12
C ALA A 197 11.14 12.96 32.24
N ALA A 198 11.74 13.37 31.12
CA ALA A 198 13.04 14.03 31.11
C ALA A 198 13.04 15.37 31.87
N LEU A 199 11.96 16.15 31.80
CA LEU A 199 11.80 17.38 32.58
C LEU A 199 11.66 17.09 34.09
N GLY A 200 10.89 16.07 34.45
CA GLY A 200 10.69 15.69 35.86
C GLY A 200 11.96 15.18 36.54
N THR A 201 12.80 14.41 35.84
CA THR A 201 14.03 13.84 36.41
C THR A 201 15.14 14.88 36.62
N HIS A 202 15.17 15.95 35.83
CA HIS A 202 16.24 16.95 35.85
C HIS A 202 15.84 18.29 36.47
N TYR A 203 14.70 18.35 37.16
CA TYR A 203 14.17 19.57 37.74
C TYR A 203 15.17 20.28 38.66
N ALA A 204 15.84 19.53 39.55
CA ALA A 204 16.86 20.06 40.45
C ALA A 204 18.11 20.62 39.70
N THR A 205 18.45 20.05 38.55
CA THR A 205 19.57 20.55 37.72
C THR A 205 19.16 21.80 36.95
N ILE A 206 17.91 21.88 36.49
CA ILE A 206 17.35 23.04 35.79
C ILE A 206 17.24 24.23 36.75
N GLU A 207 16.78 24.00 37.98
CA GLU A 207 16.66 25.01 39.03
C GLU A 207 18.03 25.57 39.44
N MET A 208 19.05 24.71 39.60
CA MET A 208 20.43 25.16 39.81
C MET A 208 20.99 25.98 38.64
N LEU A 209 20.67 25.63 37.40
CA LEU A 209 21.10 26.40 36.23
C LEU A 209 20.41 27.76 36.16
N HIS A 210 19.14 27.81 36.53
CA HIS A 210 18.34 29.04 36.59
C HIS A 210 18.87 30.00 37.67
N LEU A 211 19.28 29.47 38.83
CA LEU A 211 19.94 30.25 39.89
C LEU A 211 21.28 30.88 39.47
N ILE A 212 21.94 30.35 38.44
CA ILE A 212 23.21 30.87 37.89
C ILE A 212 22.94 31.79 36.66
N GLY A 213 21.68 32.05 36.32
CA GLY A 213 21.28 33.00 35.27
C GLY A 213 21.10 32.39 33.87
N ALA A 214 20.93 31.07 33.76
CA ALA A 214 20.62 30.45 32.47
C ALA A 214 19.21 30.85 32.00
N THR A 215 19.10 31.29 30.74
CA THR A 215 17.81 31.67 30.15
C THR A 215 17.02 30.43 29.70
N ASP A 216 15.70 30.43 29.90
CA ASP A 216 14.86 29.26 29.62
C ASP A 216 14.91 28.79 28.15
N GLN A 217 15.18 29.71 27.22
CA GLN A 217 15.39 29.41 25.80
C GLN A 217 16.67 28.58 25.54
N GLN A 218 17.69 28.69 26.39
CA GLN A 218 18.91 27.89 26.29
C GLN A 218 18.65 26.46 26.78
N ILE A 219 17.90 26.32 27.88
CA ILE A 219 17.50 25.01 28.43
C ILE A 219 16.58 24.28 27.46
N ALA A 220 15.57 24.97 26.90
CA ALA A 220 14.66 24.38 25.91
C ALA A 220 15.38 23.85 24.67
N ARG A 221 16.38 24.58 24.14
CA ARG A 221 17.18 24.13 22.97
C ARG A 221 18.00 22.87 23.25
N LEU A 222 18.56 22.74 24.44
CA LEU A 222 19.34 21.56 24.84
C LEU A 222 18.46 20.31 24.90
N PHE A 223 17.28 20.41 25.52
CA PHE A 223 16.32 19.29 25.60
C PHE A 223 15.71 18.96 24.24
N GLN A 224 15.36 19.98 23.43
CA GLN A 224 14.85 19.78 22.08
C GLN A 224 15.85 19.01 21.22
N ARG A 225 17.13 19.44 21.20
CA ARG A 225 18.17 18.77 20.41
C ARG A 225 18.36 17.31 20.81
N ARG A 226 18.30 17.01 22.11
CA ARG A 226 18.40 15.64 22.61
C ARG A 226 17.22 14.77 22.15
N ILE A 227 16.00 15.23 22.36
CA ILE A 227 14.79 14.50 21.94
C ILE A 227 14.78 14.31 20.41
N THR A 228 15.16 15.33 19.65
CA THR A 228 15.25 15.22 18.19
C THR A 228 16.29 14.18 17.76
N ILE A 229 17.45 14.14 18.39
CA ILE A 229 18.49 13.14 18.08
C ILE A 229 18.01 11.73 18.42
N ASP A 230 17.44 11.52 19.61
CA ASP A 230 16.97 10.19 20.05
C ASP A 230 15.84 9.69 19.14
N THR A 231 14.89 10.55 18.79
CA THR A 231 13.84 10.22 17.82
C THR A 231 14.39 9.98 16.43
N ALA A 232 15.34 10.79 15.95
CA ALA A 232 15.93 10.60 14.63
C ALA A 232 16.67 9.26 14.52
N TYR A 233 17.37 8.84 15.57
CA TYR A 233 17.98 7.50 15.61
C TYR A 233 16.93 6.38 15.59
N GLY A 234 15.89 6.49 16.41
CA GLY A 234 14.80 5.53 16.41
C GLY A 234 14.13 5.41 15.04
N VAL A 235 13.77 6.55 14.45
CA VAL A 235 13.18 6.61 13.11
C VAL A 235 14.12 6.02 12.06
N ALA A 236 15.39 6.43 12.04
CA ALA A 236 16.35 5.92 11.06
C ALA A 236 16.54 4.40 11.16
N LEU A 237 16.66 3.87 12.37
CA LEU A 237 16.78 2.43 12.60
C LEU A 237 15.51 1.68 12.19
N GLY A 238 14.34 2.16 12.61
CA GLY A 238 13.05 1.57 12.24
C GLY A 238 12.80 1.58 10.73
N THR A 239 13.14 2.68 10.06
CA THR A 239 13.06 2.81 8.60
C THR A 239 14.04 1.87 7.90
N ALA A 240 15.28 1.76 8.37
CA ALA A 240 16.27 0.85 7.78
C ALA A 240 15.82 -0.62 7.87
N VAL A 241 15.32 -1.04 9.04
CA VAL A 241 14.81 -2.40 9.23
C VAL A 241 13.56 -2.65 8.38
N ALA A 242 12.61 -1.71 8.37
CA ALA A 242 11.43 -1.81 7.52
C ALA A 242 11.79 -1.91 6.03
N ALA A 243 12.72 -1.09 5.55
CA ALA A 243 13.20 -1.14 4.18
C ALA A 243 13.85 -2.49 3.86
N ALA A 244 14.67 -3.03 4.76
CA ALA A 244 15.28 -4.36 4.58
C ALA A 244 14.21 -5.46 4.46
N ILE A 245 13.19 -5.44 5.32
CA ILE A 245 12.08 -6.39 5.25
C ILE A 245 11.31 -6.27 3.93
N LEU A 246 10.98 -5.04 3.51
CA LEU A 246 10.27 -4.79 2.25
C LEU A 246 11.08 -5.25 1.04
N LEU A 247 12.40 -5.02 1.03
CA LEU A 247 13.29 -5.47 -0.04
C LEU A 247 13.40 -7.00 -0.07
N LEU A 248 13.48 -7.66 1.09
CA LEU A 248 13.49 -9.13 1.17
C LEU A 248 12.20 -9.73 0.61
N ILE A 249 11.05 -9.16 0.97
CA ILE A 249 9.76 -9.58 0.42
C ILE A 249 9.75 -9.37 -1.10
N GLY A 250 10.11 -8.18 -1.58
CA GLY A 250 10.15 -7.89 -3.02
C GLY A 250 11.08 -8.83 -3.80
N TRP A 251 12.22 -9.19 -3.23
CA TRP A 251 13.18 -10.11 -3.83
C TRP A 251 12.69 -11.57 -3.86
N GLN A 252 11.94 -12.00 -2.86
CA GLN A 252 11.34 -13.34 -2.86
C GLN A 252 10.24 -13.44 -3.92
N TRP A 253 9.44 -12.39 -4.09
CA TRP A 253 8.35 -12.35 -5.06
C TRP A 253 8.84 -12.28 -6.52
N SER A 254 9.95 -11.60 -6.78
CA SER A 254 10.52 -11.51 -8.14
C SER A 254 11.01 -12.86 -8.67
N ARG A 255 11.33 -13.82 -7.79
CA ARG A 255 11.72 -15.19 -8.16
C ARG A 255 10.54 -16.09 -8.53
N VAL A 256 9.32 -15.76 -8.09
CA VAL A 256 8.15 -16.64 -8.23
C VAL A 256 7.32 -16.35 -9.49
N THR A 257 7.28 -15.11 -9.98
CA THR A 257 6.63 -14.78 -11.27
C THR A 257 7.14 -13.44 -11.80
N SER A 258 7.84 -13.48 -12.93
CA SER A 258 8.38 -12.28 -13.62
C SER A 258 7.31 -11.28 -14.07
N GLY A 259 6.05 -11.69 -14.18
CA GLY A 259 4.93 -10.84 -14.61
C GLY A 259 4.13 -10.14 -13.49
N LEU A 260 4.15 -10.65 -12.25
CA LEU A 260 3.35 -10.13 -11.12
C LEU A 260 4.17 -9.17 -10.23
N ALA A 261 5.50 -9.30 -10.24
CA ALA A 261 6.37 -8.38 -9.53
C ALA A 261 6.28 -6.93 -10.06
N ALA A 262 5.93 -6.74 -11.34
CA ALA A 262 5.75 -5.42 -11.95
C ALA A 262 4.45 -4.74 -11.49
N THR A 263 3.35 -5.50 -11.38
CA THR A 263 2.03 -4.98 -10.93
C THR A 263 1.94 -4.83 -9.40
N ALA A 264 2.69 -5.61 -8.64
CA ALA A 264 2.77 -5.51 -7.17
C ALA A 264 3.75 -4.43 -6.67
N SER A 265 4.37 -3.63 -7.56
CA SER A 265 5.30 -2.60 -7.14
C SER A 265 4.58 -1.45 -6.44
N LEU A 266 5.15 -0.98 -5.32
CA LEU A 266 4.67 0.16 -4.52
C LEU A 266 4.58 1.48 -5.31
N GLY A 267 5.10 1.52 -6.55
CA GLY A 267 5.03 2.64 -7.51
C GLY A 267 5.50 3.98 -6.95
N PRO A 268 5.58 5.03 -7.78
CA PRO A 268 6.22 6.29 -7.37
C PRO A 268 5.52 6.93 -6.16
N ILE A 269 4.18 6.88 -6.11
CA ILE A 269 3.39 7.46 -5.01
C ILE A 269 3.59 6.68 -3.69
N GLY A 270 3.67 5.35 -3.74
CA GLY A 270 3.87 4.55 -2.52
C GLY A 270 5.27 4.73 -1.95
N TRP A 271 6.28 4.80 -2.83
CA TRP A 271 7.65 5.16 -2.45
C TRP A 271 7.73 6.58 -1.86
N ALA A 272 7.07 7.56 -2.48
CA ALA A 272 7.00 8.92 -1.94
C ALA A 272 6.34 8.96 -0.56
N LEU A 273 5.24 8.20 -0.36
CA LEU A 273 4.56 8.11 0.94
C LEU A 273 5.47 7.49 2.01
N LEU A 274 6.13 6.38 1.68
CA LEU A 274 7.09 5.70 2.54
C LEU A 274 8.27 6.60 2.96
N LEU A 275 8.71 7.51 2.09
CA LEU A 275 9.76 8.49 2.38
C LEU A 275 9.23 9.71 3.16
N ALA A 276 7.97 10.10 2.93
CA ALA A 276 7.33 11.21 3.63
C ALA A 276 7.02 10.88 5.09
N LEU A 277 6.60 9.65 5.40
CA LEU A 277 6.29 9.19 6.75
C LEU A 277 7.42 9.42 7.79
N PRO A 278 8.67 9.01 7.55
CA PRO A 278 9.76 9.24 8.51
C PRO A 278 10.08 10.72 8.69
N LEU A 279 10.03 11.51 7.60
CA LEU A 279 10.20 12.95 7.67
C LEU A 279 9.10 13.62 8.51
N LEU A 280 7.84 13.22 8.30
CA LEU A 280 6.70 13.69 9.07
C LEU A 280 6.82 13.31 10.55
N ALA A 281 7.28 12.10 10.87
CA ALA A 281 7.48 11.67 12.25
C ALA A 281 8.57 12.48 12.97
N ILE A 282 9.69 12.76 12.29
CA ILE A 282 10.76 13.62 12.83
C ILE A 282 10.22 15.06 13.03
N ALA A 283 9.46 15.58 12.06
CA ALA A 283 8.85 16.90 12.15
C ALA A 283 7.83 16.98 13.29
N LEU A 284 6.96 15.97 13.45
CA LEU A 284 6.02 15.84 14.55
C LEU A 284 6.76 15.86 15.87
N ALA A 285 7.78 15.01 16.06
CA ALA A 285 8.54 14.99 17.30
C ALA A 285 9.21 16.33 17.63
N ALA A 286 9.75 17.03 16.62
CA ALA A 286 10.34 18.36 16.81
C ALA A 286 9.27 19.40 17.22
N LEU A 287 8.09 19.37 16.60
CA LEU A 287 6.96 20.26 16.93
C LEU A 287 6.41 19.98 18.33
N THR A 288 6.19 18.70 18.66
CA THR A 288 5.63 18.28 19.94
C THR A 288 6.61 18.57 21.09
N ALA A 289 7.91 18.36 20.89
CA ALA A 289 8.93 18.77 21.87
C ALA A 289 8.88 20.28 22.13
N ARG A 290 8.81 21.10 21.06
CA ARG A 290 8.71 22.56 21.18
C ARG A 290 7.46 22.99 21.94
N GLN A 291 6.29 22.44 21.59
CA GLN A 291 5.02 22.78 22.26
C GLN A 291 5.02 22.37 23.73
N THR A 292 5.53 21.17 24.05
CA THR A 292 5.60 20.67 25.43
C THR A 292 6.54 21.51 26.29
N LEU A 293 7.69 21.91 25.75
CA LEU A 293 8.66 22.77 26.44
C LEU A 293 8.11 24.17 26.68
N LEU A 294 7.46 24.79 25.69
CA LEU A 294 6.83 26.10 25.86
C LEU A 294 5.66 26.06 26.87
N ALA A 295 4.88 24.99 26.87
CA ALA A 295 3.79 24.80 27.82
C ALA A 295 4.30 24.55 29.26
N ALA A 296 5.41 23.82 29.41
CA ALA A 296 6.04 23.59 30.71
C ALA A 296 6.64 24.87 31.30
N LEU A 297 7.35 25.67 30.49
CA LEU A 297 7.88 26.98 30.91
C LEU A 297 6.78 27.92 31.38
N LYS A 298 5.65 27.98 30.66
CA LYS A 298 4.50 28.81 31.01
C LYS A 298 3.81 28.46 32.33
N LYS A 299 4.10 27.29 32.90
CA LYS A 299 3.49 26.80 34.13
C LYS A 299 4.42 26.94 35.35
N ILE A 300 5.69 27.24 35.11
CA ILE A 300 6.72 27.41 36.15
C ILE A 300 6.93 28.91 36.47
N LEU A 301 6.63 29.78 35.50
CA LEU A 301 6.37 31.21 35.68
C LEU A 301 4.91 31.45 36.09
#